data_AF-A0A968Q3Y1-F1
#
_entry.id   AF-A0A968Q3Y1-F1
#
_cell.length_a   1.000
_cell.length_b   1.000
_cell.length_c   1.000
_cell.angle_alpha   90.00
_cell.angle_beta   90.00
_cell.angle_gamma   90.00
#
_symmetry.space_group_name_H-M   'P 1'
#
loop_
_entity.id
_entity.type
_entity.pdbx_description
1 polymer ?
#
loop_
_entity_poly.entity_id
_entity_poly.type
_entity_poly.pdbx_seq_one_letter_code
_entity_poly.pdbx_strand_id
1 'polypeptide(L)'
;MVNKGTLATFRVESDLWEQFKARATENRYSASALLLQFVEDYVLGNVPDAIDGNTRIDNLDRRIDGLDERLYNLEKRLDTGNQADCIDGVDKHLDMGVARAECLDKNSEV
;
A
#
# COMPACT_ATOMS: atom_id res chain seq x y z
N MET A 1 -31.14 -17.22 30.72
CA MET A 1 -31.27 -15.97 29.94
C MET A 1 -32.05 -16.30 28.68
N VAL A 2 -33.19 -15.64 28.43
CA VAL A 2 -34.01 -15.91 27.24
C VAL A 2 -33.29 -15.27 26.04
N ASN A 3 -32.91 -16.08 25.05
CA ASN A 3 -32.32 -15.59 23.82
C ASN A 3 -33.42 -14.85 23.05
N LYS A 4 -33.42 -13.51 23.11
CA LYS A 4 -34.42 -12.68 22.42
C LYS A 4 -34.08 -12.69 20.93
N GLY A 5 -34.77 -13.54 20.17
CA GLY A 5 -34.69 -13.51 18.71
C GLY A 5 -35.19 -12.16 18.19
N THR A 6 -34.36 -11.49 17.37
CA THR A 6 -34.75 -10.26 16.66
C THR A 6 -35.15 -10.65 15.24
N LEU A 7 -36.34 -10.22 14.80
CA LEU A 7 -36.78 -10.44 13.42
C LEU A 7 -36.16 -9.37 12.53
N ALA A 8 -35.25 -9.77 11.65
CA ALA A 8 -34.74 -8.92 10.57
C ALA A 8 -35.59 -9.13 9.31
N THR A 9 -36.01 -8.03 8.68
CA THR A 9 -36.74 -8.06 7.41
C THR A 9 -35.91 -7.36 6.34
N PHE A 10 -35.66 -8.05 5.23
CA PHE A 10 -34.96 -7.50 4.07
C PHE A 10 -35.61 -8.03 2.79
N ARG A 11 -35.40 -7.32 1.68
CA ARG A 11 -35.89 -7.73 0.37
C ARG A 11 -34.75 -8.43 -0.38
N VAL A 12 -35.07 -9.55 -1.02
CA VAL A 12 -34.17 -10.30 -1.88
C VAL A 12 -34.89 -10.56 -3.19
N GLU A 13 -34.17 -10.47 -4.29
CA GLU A 13 -34.68 -10.87 -5.60
C GLU A 13 -35.09 -12.34 -5.60
N SER A 14 -36.24 -12.64 -6.20
CA SER A 14 -36.83 -13.97 -6.16
C SER A 14 -35.89 -15.04 -6.71
N ASP A 15 -35.29 -14.78 -7.87
CA ASP A 15 -34.41 -15.74 -8.54
C ASP A 15 -33.11 -16.01 -7.75
N LEU A 16 -32.62 -14.98 -7.06
CA LEU A 16 -31.44 -15.09 -6.20
C LEU A 16 -31.77 -15.91 -4.95
N TRP A 17 -32.95 -15.71 -4.36
CA TRP A 17 -33.41 -16.47 -3.21
C TRP A 17 -33.60 -17.96 -3.54
N GLU A 18 -34.15 -18.28 -4.71
CA GLU A 18 -34.28 -19.68 -5.15
C GLU A 18 -32.93 -20.36 -5.33
N GLN A 19 -31.96 -19.68 -5.96
CA GLN A 19 -30.59 -20.19 -6.09
C GLN A 19 -29.93 -20.41 -4.73
N PHE A 20 -30.11 -19.48 -3.80
CA PHE A 20 -29.61 -19.60 -2.43
C PHE A 20 -30.21 -20.81 -1.70
N LYS A 21 -31.53 -21.02 -1.79
CA LYS A 21 -32.20 -22.20 -1.22
C LYS A 21 -31.70 -23.50 -1.83
N ALA A 22 -31.53 -23.55 -3.16
CA ALA A 22 -31.03 -24.73 -3.85
C ALA A 22 -29.63 -25.12 -3.34
N ARG A 23 -28.74 -24.13 -3.20
CA ARG A 23 -27.37 -24.33 -2.69
C ARG A 23 -27.31 -24.69 -1.21
N ALA A 24 -28.20 -24.13 -0.39
CA ALA A 24 -28.31 -24.52 1.03
C ALA A 24 -28.74 -25.99 1.16
N THR A 25 -29.71 -26.41 0.35
CA THR A 25 -30.25 -27.78 0.36
C THR A 25 -29.22 -28.81 -0.11
N GLU A 26 -28.37 -28.45 -1.07
CA GLU A 26 -27.24 -29.27 -1.51
C GLU A 26 -26.31 -29.66 -0.36
N ASN A 27 -26.12 -28.74 0.59
CA ASN A 27 -25.29 -28.94 1.79
C ASN A 27 -26.10 -29.44 3.00
N ARG A 28 -27.36 -29.86 2.81
CA ARG A 28 -28.32 -30.29 3.84
C ARG A 28 -28.66 -29.24 4.90
N TYR A 29 -28.47 -27.95 4.61
CA TYR A 29 -28.86 -26.86 5.48
C TYR A 29 -30.18 -26.23 5.02
N SER A 30 -30.96 -25.71 5.97
CA SER A 30 -32.03 -24.78 5.61
C SER A 30 -31.43 -23.42 5.24
N ALA A 31 -32.09 -22.70 4.33
CA ALA A 31 -31.65 -21.36 3.94
C ALA A 31 -31.55 -20.40 5.16
N SER A 32 -32.45 -20.53 6.13
CA SER A 32 -32.40 -19.75 7.37
C SER A 32 -31.20 -20.12 8.25
N ALA A 33 -30.85 -21.40 8.38
CA ALA A 33 -29.68 -21.82 9.16
C ALA A 33 -28.38 -21.33 8.51
N LEU A 34 -28.28 -21.43 7.19
CA LEU A 34 -27.11 -20.94 6.45
C LEU A 34 -26.96 -19.42 6.57
N LEU A 35 -28.07 -18.68 6.53
CA LEU A 35 -28.05 -17.24 6.72
C LEU A 35 -27.62 -16.85 8.14
N LEU A 36 -28.10 -17.57 9.16
CA LEU A 36 -27.69 -17.34 10.55
C LEU A 36 -26.20 -17.62 10.74
N GLN A 37 -25.73 -18.76 10.21
CA GLN A 37 -24.30 -19.10 10.24
C GLN A 37 -23.46 -18.02 9.55
N PHE A 38 -23.91 -17.53 8.39
CA PHE A 38 -23.21 -16.44 7.70
C PHE A 38 -23.14 -15.16 8.54
N VAL A 39 -24.22 -14.80 9.23
CA VAL A 39 -24.23 -13.64 10.15
C VAL A 39 -23.29 -13.86 11.33
N GLU A 40 -23.25 -15.07 11.90
CA GLU A 40 -22.32 -15.43 12.96
C GLU A 40 -20.86 -15.33 12.50
N ASP A 41 -20.54 -15.92 11.34
CA ASP A 41 -19.21 -15.84 10.74
C ASP A 41 -18.81 -14.39 10.44
N TYR A 42 -19.76 -13.53 10.05
CA TYR A 42 -19.55 -12.07 9.89
C TYR A 42 -19.17 -11.37 11.18
N VAL A 43 -19.87 -11.65 12.28
CA VAL A 43 -19.53 -11.04 13.57
C VAL A 43 -18.21 -11.58 14.11
N LEU A 44 -17.88 -12.85 13.83
CA LEU A 44 -16.65 -13.49 14.30
C LEU A 44 -15.42 -13.16 13.43
N GLY A 45 -15.58 -12.47 12.30
CA GLY A 45 -14.49 -12.16 11.38
C GLY A 45 -14.01 -13.35 10.56
N ASN A 46 -14.83 -14.40 10.42
CA ASN A 46 -14.54 -15.62 9.66
C ASN A 46 -15.02 -15.53 8.20
N VAL A 47 -15.31 -14.33 7.70
CA VAL A 47 -15.90 -14.15 6.38
C VAL A 47 -14.80 -14.11 5.33
N PRO A 48 -15.01 -14.74 4.16
CA PRO A 48 -14.10 -14.60 3.06
C PRO A 48 -13.83 -13.13 2.73
N ASP A 49 -12.56 -12.81 2.48
CA ASP A 49 -12.01 -11.52 2.05
C ASP A 49 -12.83 -10.76 0.99
N ALA A 50 -13.61 -11.49 0.18
CA ALA A 50 -14.50 -10.96 -0.84
C ALA A 50 -15.67 -10.12 -0.29
N ILE A 51 -15.98 -10.23 1.01
CA ILE A 51 -17.14 -9.60 1.65
C ILE A 51 -16.70 -8.51 2.63
N ASP A 52 -15.54 -8.67 3.28
CA ASP A 52 -15.06 -7.75 4.31
C ASP A 52 -14.56 -6.41 3.75
N GLY A 53 -14.27 -6.32 2.43
CA GLY A 53 -13.82 -5.06 1.80
C GLY A 53 -12.45 -4.56 2.28
N ASN A 54 -11.97 -5.06 3.42
CA ASN A 54 -10.71 -4.76 4.07
C ASN A 54 -9.52 -5.18 3.20
N THR A 55 -9.62 -6.28 2.46
CA THR A 55 -8.55 -6.71 1.54
C THR A 55 -8.31 -5.78 0.37
N ARG A 56 -9.32 -5.02 -0.08
CA ARG A 56 -9.10 -3.97 -1.09
C ARG A 56 -8.33 -2.81 -0.48
N ILE A 57 -8.59 -2.48 0.79
CA ILE A 57 -7.88 -1.45 1.55
C ILE A 57 -6.45 -1.92 1.86
N ASP A 58 -6.24 -3.13 2.35
CA ASP A 58 -4.90 -3.69 2.64
C ASP A 58 -4.03 -3.81 1.37
N ASN A 59 -4.63 -4.15 0.22
CA ASN A 59 -3.91 -4.15 -1.06
C ASN A 59 -3.61 -2.72 -1.56
N LEU A 60 -4.43 -1.73 -1.18
CA LEU A 60 -4.14 -0.33 -1.48
C LEU A 60 -3.03 0.18 -0.56
N ASP A 61 -3.06 -0.13 0.74
CA ASP A 61 -2.02 0.23 1.71
C ASP A 61 -0.66 -0.34 1.28
N ARG A 62 -0.57 -1.63 0.93
CA ARG A 62 0.68 -2.21 0.40
C ARG A 62 1.18 -1.53 -0.88
N ARG A 63 0.27 -1.04 -1.73
CA ARG A 63 0.64 -0.29 -2.95
C ARG A 63 1.10 1.13 -2.62
N ILE A 64 0.53 1.76 -1.59
CA ILE A 64 0.92 3.09 -1.09
C ILE A 64 2.30 3.00 -0.44
N ASP A 65 2.53 2.03 0.45
CA ASP A 65 3.84 1.79 1.07
C ASP A 65 4.93 1.57 0.00
N GLY A 66 4.64 0.78 -1.03
CA GLY A 66 5.54 0.56 -2.16
C GLY A 66 5.75 1.79 -3.05
N LEU A 67 4.85 2.77 -3.05
CA LEU A 67 5.03 4.06 -3.72
C LEU A 67 5.90 5.00 -2.88
N ASP A 68 5.71 5.03 -1.57
CA ASP A 68 6.51 5.84 -0.63
C ASP A 68 7.99 5.41 -0.67
N GLU A 69 8.28 4.10 -0.67
CA GLU A 69 9.66 3.60 -0.79
C GLU A 69 10.31 4.03 -2.12
N ARG A 70 9.54 4.02 -3.21
CA ARG A 70 10.03 4.46 -4.53
C ARG A 70 10.26 5.96 -4.57
N LEU A 71 9.40 6.75 -3.95
CA LEU A 71 9.56 8.20 -3.84
C LEU A 71 10.80 8.55 -3.00
N TYR A 72 10.98 7.91 -1.84
CA TYR A 72 12.16 8.08 -1.01
C TYR A 72 13.47 7.76 -1.76
N ASN A 73 13.48 6.68 -2.52
CA ASN A 73 14.64 6.32 -3.35
C ASN A 73 14.89 7.31 -4.51
N LEU A 74 13.84 7.88 -5.09
CA LEU A 74 13.96 8.92 -6.12
C LEU A 74 14.48 10.23 -5.53
N GLU A 75 13.99 10.63 -4.36
CA GLU A 75 14.45 11.83 -3.63
C GLU A 75 15.93 11.72 -3.30
N LYS A 76 16.38 10.59 -2.74
CA LYS A 76 17.79 10.35 -2.46
C LYS A 76 18.67 10.44 -3.71
N ARG A 77 18.19 9.93 -4.85
CA ARG A 77 18.92 10.00 -6.13
C ARG A 77 18.99 11.43 -6.66
N LEU A 78 17.94 12.22 -6.49
CA LEU A 78 17.93 13.65 -6.85
C LEU A 78 18.84 14.46 -5.94
N ASP A 79 18.90 14.18 -4.64
CA ASP A 79 19.85 14.82 -3.72
C ASP A 79 21.29 14.51 -4.10
N THR A 80 21.63 13.24 -4.37
CA THR A 80 22.98 12.88 -4.85
C THR A 80 23.28 13.32 -6.28
N GLY A 81 22.23 13.59 -7.08
CA GLY A 81 22.34 14.04 -8.47
C GLY A 81 22.40 15.56 -8.61
N ASN A 82 21.98 16.29 -7.57
CA ASN A 82 22.14 17.72 -7.44
C ASN A 82 23.61 18.03 -7.17
N GLN A 83 24.39 18.07 -8.25
CA GLN A 83 25.38 19.06 -8.67
C GLN A 83 26.33 19.76 -7.65
N ALA A 84 26.01 19.86 -6.36
CA ALA A 84 26.83 20.47 -5.31
C ALA A 84 28.14 19.71 -5.11
N ASP A 85 28.10 18.37 -5.01
CA ASP A 85 29.32 17.56 -4.77
C ASP A 85 30.34 17.64 -5.93
N CYS A 86 29.85 17.76 -7.17
CA CYS A 86 30.73 17.92 -8.33
C CYS A 86 31.18 19.36 -8.56
N ILE A 87 30.43 20.37 -8.10
CA ILE A 87 30.89 21.76 -8.07
C ILE A 87 32.01 21.94 -7.03
N ASP A 88 31.87 21.37 -5.83
CA ASP A 88 32.89 21.43 -4.77
C ASP A 88 34.22 20.76 -5.18
N GLY A 89 34.14 19.67 -5.96
CA GLY A 89 35.32 19.01 -6.52
C GLY A 89 36.04 19.86 -7.58
N VAL A 90 35.29 20.58 -8.41
CA VAL A 90 35.84 21.50 -9.42
C VAL A 90 36.49 22.71 -8.75
N ASP A 91 35.88 23.26 -7.70
CA ASP A 91 36.39 24.43 -6.97
C ASP A 91 37.78 24.14 -6.36
N LYS A 92 37.94 22.99 -5.70
CA LYS A 92 39.25 22.54 -5.17
C LYS A 92 40.30 22.35 -6.26
N HIS A 93 39.90 21.87 -7.43
CA HIS A 93 40.82 21.70 -8.56
C HIS A 93 41.25 23.04 -9.16
N LEU A 94 40.35 24.03 -9.20
CA LEU A 94 40.66 25.40 -9.62
C LEU A 94 41.60 26.07 -8.64
N ASP A 95 41.36 25.96 -7.34
CA ASP A 95 42.26 26.51 -6.30
C ASP A 95 43.68 25.97 -6.42
N MET A 96 43.84 24.65 -6.61
CA MET A 96 45.15 24.05 -6.86
C MET A 96 45.79 24.53 -8.17
N GLY A 97 44.98 24.75 -9.21
CA GLY A 97 45.43 25.29 -10.49
C GLY A 97 45.95 26.73 -10.37
N VAL A 98 45.23 27.57 -9.63
CA VAL A 98 45.61 28.97 -9.35
C VAL A 98 46.91 29.01 -8.54
N ALA A 99 47.01 28.24 -7.45
CA ALA A 99 48.24 28.15 -6.66
C ALA A 99 49.45 27.70 -7.48
N ARG A 100 49.25 26.77 -8.43
CA ARG A 100 50.31 26.31 -9.33
C ARG A 100 50.74 27.41 -10.32
N ALA A 101 49.80 28.19 -10.84
CA ALA A 101 50.11 29.30 -11.74
C ALA A 101 50.92 30.40 -11.03
N GLU A 102 50.56 30.74 -9.79
CA GLU A 102 51.31 31.72 -8.98
C GLU A 102 52.76 31.27 -8.68
N CYS A 103 52.99 29.97 -8.50
CA CYS A 103 54.34 29.43 -8.31
C CYS A 103 55.19 29.48 -9.59
N LEU A 104 54.58 29.41 -10.77
CA LEU A 104 55.29 29.52 -12.05
C LEU A 104 55.67 30.97 -12.36
N ASP A 105 54.78 31.92 -12.06
CA ASP A 105 55.00 33.35 -12.26
C ASP A 105 56.20 33.86 -11.44
N LYS A 106 56.30 33.45 -10.17
CA LYS A 106 57.44 33.78 -9.29
C LYS A 106 58.76 33.17 -9.74
N ASN A 107 58.73 32.07 -10.50
CA ASN A 107 59.94 31.43 -11.05
C ASN A 107 60.37 32.04 -12.39
N SER A 108 59.51 32.82 -13.05
CA SER A 108 59.85 33.53 -14.30
C SER A 108 60.38 34.95 -14.10
N GLU A 109 60.27 35.51 -12.89
CA GLU A 109 60.83 36.83 -12.52
C GLU A 109 62.23 36.76 -11.88
N VAL A 110 62.84 35.56 -11.78
CA VAL A 110 64.20 35.31 -11.28
C VAL A 110 65.14 34.95 -12.42
#